data_AF-A0AAE0VK05-F1
#
_entry.id   AF-A0AAE0VK05-F1
#
_cell.length_a   1.000
_cell.length_b   1.000
_cell.length_c   1.000
_cell.angle_alpha   90.00
_cell.angle_beta   90.00
_cell.angle_gamma   90.00
#
_symmetry.space_group_name_H-M   'P 1'
#
loop_
_entity.id
_entity.type
_entity.pdbx_description
1 polymer ?
#
loop_
_entity_poly.entity_id
_entity_poly.type
_entity_poly.pdbx_seq_one_letter_code
_entity_poly.pdbx_strand_id
1 'polypeptide(L)'
;IMGCCPLSGSEDRADEAREHLISQNSAESHESVNCDGQEETIVQLKSTISEFEKLVEELKTEKQTLLTRLSEMSSVKPTHGDPNGADLSDPNRPDKLVEQFSELYDNQWTDSFQVLCERLGLSDEDAIQILLKIMMTVYDLCRQQVECQNKKLCRALSAFTGIEKIGDSLQSLVGSDVYIACQDYIAECIRVCWLMCINLPSMYISAETEEVFNPDLYTSYTKSGTKMSYVVWPALFQCENGPKLKKGIAQGTN
;
A
#
# COMPACT_ATOMS: atom_id res chain seq x y z
N ILE A 1 -15.00 -21.81 -89.98
CA ILE A 1 -15.79 -21.42 -88.80
C ILE A 1 -14.85 -21.45 -87.60
N MET A 2 -14.30 -20.31 -87.22
CA MET A 2 -13.74 -20.03 -85.90
C MET A 2 -13.88 -18.52 -85.70
N GLY A 3 -14.67 -18.13 -84.69
CA GLY A 3 -14.98 -16.74 -84.38
C GLY A 3 -13.88 -16.12 -83.54
N CYS A 4 -13.52 -14.88 -83.87
CA CYS A 4 -12.81 -13.99 -82.97
C CYS A 4 -13.83 -12.99 -82.42
N CYS A 5 -14.12 -13.09 -81.12
CA CYS A 5 -14.90 -12.09 -80.36
C CYS A 5 -14.14 -10.75 -80.31
N PRO A 6 -14.81 -9.59 -80.44
CA PRO A 6 -14.20 -8.31 -80.17
C PRO A 6 -14.20 -8.05 -78.64
N LEU A 7 -13.02 -8.06 -78.04
CA LEU A 7 -12.75 -7.59 -76.67
C LEU A 7 -12.57 -6.07 -76.68
N SER A 8 -13.61 -5.31 -77.05
CA SER A 8 -13.53 -3.83 -77.10
C SER A 8 -14.56 -3.12 -76.21
N GLY A 9 -15.10 -3.82 -75.20
CA GLY A 9 -16.12 -3.25 -74.30
C GLY A 9 -15.84 -3.42 -72.80
N SER A 10 -14.68 -3.97 -72.44
CA SER A 10 -14.29 -4.20 -71.04
C SER A 10 -13.31 -3.17 -70.49
N GLU A 11 -12.52 -2.50 -71.34
CA GLU A 11 -11.57 -1.45 -70.92
C GLU A 11 -12.29 -0.12 -70.65
N ASP A 12 -13.23 0.30 -71.51
CA ASP A 12 -13.97 1.56 -71.32
C ASP A 12 -14.80 1.60 -70.02
N ARG A 13 -15.38 0.47 -69.61
CA ARG A 13 -16.10 0.38 -68.32
C ARG A 13 -15.19 0.40 -67.09
N ALA A 14 -13.96 -0.09 -67.22
CA ALA A 14 -13.01 -0.08 -66.13
C ALA A 14 -12.44 1.33 -65.89
N ASP A 15 -12.30 2.11 -66.95
CA ASP A 15 -11.82 3.49 -66.89
C ASP A 15 -12.90 4.46 -66.36
N GLU A 16 -14.17 4.30 -66.75
CA GLU A 16 -15.29 5.06 -66.15
C GLU A 16 -15.46 4.74 -64.65
N ALA A 17 -15.32 3.47 -64.25
CA ALA A 17 -15.40 3.08 -62.84
C ALA A 17 -14.23 3.65 -62.01
N ARG A 18 -13.04 3.78 -62.62
CA ARG A 18 -11.87 4.40 -61.99
C ARG A 18 -12.05 5.90 -61.79
N GLU A 19 -12.53 6.62 -62.80
CA GLU A 19 -12.84 8.05 -62.72
C GLU A 19 -13.89 8.34 -61.63
N HIS A 20 -14.92 7.49 -61.53
CA HIS A 20 -15.97 7.66 -60.52
C HIS A 20 -15.49 7.37 -59.08
N LEU A 21 -14.59 6.40 -58.90
CA LEU A 21 -13.94 6.12 -57.61
C LEU A 21 -12.94 7.22 -57.20
N ILE A 22 -12.22 7.82 -58.16
CA ILE A 22 -11.33 8.95 -57.92
C ILE A 22 -12.14 10.20 -57.49
N SER A 23 -13.28 10.44 -58.14
CA SER A 23 -14.20 11.53 -57.80
C SER A 23 -14.83 11.35 -56.43
N GLN A 24 -15.27 10.12 -56.07
CA GLN A 24 -15.82 9.83 -54.74
C GLN A 24 -14.76 9.93 -53.63
N ASN A 25 -13.54 9.42 -53.85
CA ASN A 25 -12.45 9.53 -52.87
C ASN A 25 -11.97 10.99 -52.68
N SER A 26 -12.07 11.83 -53.72
CA SER A 26 -11.73 13.26 -53.61
C SER A 26 -12.82 14.07 -52.90
N ALA A 27 -14.05 13.57 -52.83
CA ALA A 27 -15.15 14.20 -52.09
C ALA A 27 -15.20 13.77 -50.61
N GLU A 28 -14.78 12.54 -50.28
CA GLU A 28 -14.70 12.04 -48.90
C GLU A 28 -13.45 12.52 -48.14
N SER A 29 -12.43 13.06 -48.83
CA SER A 29 -11.20 13.57 -48.18
C SER A 29 -11.30 15.01 -47.64
N HIS A 30 -12.49 15.62 -47.65
CA HIS A 30 -12.69 17.02 -47.24
C HIS A 30 -13.71 17.22 -46.09
N GLU A 31 -13.93 16.21 -45.26
CA GLU A 31 -14.46 16.47 -43.92
C GLU A 31 -13.27 16.72 -42.99
N SER A 32 -12.86 18.00 -42.94
CA SER A 32 -11.76 18.51 -42.12
C SER A 32 -11.98 18.17 -40.65
N VAL A 33 -11.31 17.15 -40.15
CA VAL A 33 -11.03 17.03 -38.71
C VAL A 33 -10.30 18.30 -38.30
N ASN A 34 -10.86 19.03 -37.34
CA ASN A 34 -10.33 20.27 -36.76
C ASN A 34 -8.95 20.01 -36.10
N CYS A 35 -7.90 19.90 -36.92
CA CYS A 35 -6.55 19.51 -36.50
C CYS A 35 -5.78 20.67 -35.87
N ASP A 36 -6.01 21.91 -36.31
CA ASP A 36 -5.26 23.09 -35.83
C ASP A 36 -5.50 23.40 -34.35
N GLY A 37 -6.74 23.28 -33.86
CA GLY A 37 -7.06 23.51 -32.44
C GLY A 37 -6.56 22.40 -31.51
N GLN A 38 -6.41 21.18 -32.03
CA GLN A 38 -5.86 20.04 -31.28
C GLN A 38 -4.33 20.14 -31.21
N GLU A 39 -3.66 20.58 -32.28
CA GLU A 39 -2.21 20.80 -32.33
C GLU A 39 -1.78 21.83 -31.28
N GLU A 40 -2.50 22.96 -31.17
CA GLU A 40 -2.22 24.01 -30.19
C GLU A 40 -2.40 23.52 -28.74
N THR A 41 -3.45 22.73 -28.49
CA THR A 41 -3.69 22.11 -27.17
C THR A 41 -2.60 21.09 -26.82
N ILE A 42 -2.13 20.31 -27.80
CA ILE A 42 -1.02 19.37 -27.63
C ILE A 42 0.28 20.11 -27.32
N VAL A 43 0.54 21.23 -27.99
CA VAL A 43 1.72 22.07 -27.74
C VAL A 43 1.66 22.66 -26.32
N GLN A 44 0.51 23.17 -25.90
CA GLN A 44 0.33 23.69 -24.54
C GLN A 44 0.50 22.59 -23.48
N LEU A 45 -0.13 21.42 -23.67
CA LEU A 45 0.02 20.29 -22.75
C LEU A 45 1.48 19.81 -22.65
N LYS A 46 2.21 19.75 -23.76
CA LYS A 46 3.64 19.41 -23.76
C LYS A 46 4.48 20.43 -22.99
N SER A 47 4.15 21.72 -23.11
CA SER A 47 4.80 22.78 -22.33
C SER A 47 4.54 22.60 -20.83
N THR A 48 3.29 22.38 -20.44
CA THR A 48 2.92 22.20 -19.03
C THR A 48 3.53 20.93 -18.43
N ILE A 49 3.61 19.83 -19.20
CA ILE A 49 4.31 18.60 -18.76
C ILE A 49 5.78 18.88 -18.50
N SER A 50 6.46 19.60 -19.40
CA SER A 50 7.87 19.99 -19.24
C SER A 50 8.08 20.84 -17.98
N GLU A 51 7.18 21.78 -17.69
CA GLU A 51 7.22 22.59 -16.47
C GLU A 51 7.02 21.76 -15.20
N PHE A 52 6.03 20.85 -15.20
CA PHE A 52 5.81 19.95 -14.07
C PHE A 52 6.97 18.98 -13.86
N GLU A 53 7.59 18.46 -14.91
CA GLU A 53 8.78 17.61 -14.83
C GLU A 53 9.94 18.35 -14.17
N LYS A 54 10.14 19.62 -14.54
CA LYS A 54 11.17 20.47 -13.93
C LYS A 54 10.90 20.69 -12.43
N LEU A 55 9.66 20.99 -12.05
CA LEU A 55 9.27 21.18 -10.65
C LEU A 55 9.43 19.91 -9.82
N VAL A 56 9.11 18.74 -10.39
CA VAL A 56 9.31 17.45 -9.73
C VAL A 56 10.80 17.20 -9.48
N GLU A 57 11.67 17.49 -10.45
CA GLU A 57 13.11 17.30 -10.26
C GLU A 57 13.68 18.29 -9.23
N GLU A 58 13.25 19.55 -9.26
CA GLU A 58 13.62 20.54 -8.23
C GLU A 58 13.18 20.08 -6.82
N LEU A 59 11.92 19.70 -6.64
CA LEU A 59 11.43 19.18 -5.36
C LEU A 59 12.16 17.90 -4.91
N LYS A 60 12.53 17.04 -5.86
CA LYS A 60 13.29 15.82 -5.57
C LYS A 60 14.70 16.14 -5.10
N THR A 61 15.36 17.14 -5.69
CA THR A 61 16.68 17.61 -5.23
C THR A 61 16.59 18.30 -3.87
N GLU A 62 15.55 19.09 -3.61
CA GLU A 62 15.31 19.72 -2.31
C GLU A 62 15.08 18.66 -1.23
N LYS A 63 14.21 17.67 -1.50
CA LYS A 63 14.01 16.51 -0.63
C LYS A 63 15.32 15.79 -0.33
N GLN A 64 16.14 15.51 -1.35
CA GLN A 64 17.40 14.80 -1.17
C GLN A 64 18.40 15.61 -0.32
N THR A 65 18.42 16.92 -0.52
CA THR A 65 19.24 17.85 0.26
C THR A 65 18.79 17.88 1.72
N LEU A 66 17.49 17.97 1.97
CA LEU A 66 16.91 17.95 3.31
C LEU A 66 17.17 16.61 4.01
N LEU A 67 17.03 15.48 3.32
CA LEU A 67 17.34 14.15 3.87
C LEU A 67 18.81 14.01 4.26
N THR A 68 19.72 14.50 3.40
CA THR A 68 21.17 14.48 3.66
C THR A 68 21.50 15.34 4.88
N ARG A 69 20.93 16.55 4.97
CA ARG A 69 21.07 17.42 6.14
C ARG A 69 20.48 16.79 7.40
N LEU A 70 19.35 16.10 7.31
CA LEU A 70 18.75 15.40 8.45
C LEU A 70 19.64 14.25 8.92
N SER A 71 20.27 13.52 8.00
CA SER A 71 21.21 12.44 8.33
C SER A 71 22.52 12.94 8.95
N GLU A 72 22.97 14.13 8.54
CA GLU A 72 24.12 14.81 9.14
C GLU A 72 23.77 15.29 10.56
N MET A 73 22.55 15.81 10.74
CA MET A 73 22.06 16.33 12.02
C MET A 73 21.73 15.24 13.03
N SER A 74 21.30 14.04 12.59
CA SER A 74 21.07 12.88 13.46
C SER A 74 22.35 12.21 13.97
N SER A 75 23.50 12.49 13.34
CA SER A 75 24.82 12.02 13.79
C SER A 75 25.40 12.86 14.93
N VAL A 76 24.84 14.07 15.19
CA VAL A 76 25.24 14.93 16.30
C VAL A 76 24.45 14.53 17.54
N LYS A 77 25.11 13.79 18.43
CA LYS A 77 24.64 13.45 19.78
C LYS A 77 24.05 14.70 20.45
N PRO A 78 22.80 14.71 20.96
CA PRO A 78 22.22 15.92 21.52
C PRO A 78 22.91 16.23 22.86
N THR A 79 23.85 17.17 22.83
CA THR A 79 24.34 17.81 24.04
C THR A 79 23.32 18.86 24.45
N HIS A 80 22.57 18.51 25.50
CA HIS A 80 21.85 19.42 26.39
C HIS A 80 20.89 20.45 25.77
N GLY A 81 19.60 20.16 25.94
CA GLY A 81 18.63 21.14 26.41
C GLY A 81 18.26 22.27 25.47
N ASP A 82 17.26 22.03 24.63
CA ASP A 82 16.35 23.10 24.20
C ASP A 82 14.89 22.59 24.30
N PRO A 83 14.02 23.15 25.18
CA PRO A 83 12.76 22.52 25.56
C PRO A 83 11.57 22.78 24.62
N ASN A 84 11.75 23.31 23.42
CA ASN A 84 10.60 23.75 22.60
C ASN A 84 10.80 23.64 21.08
N GLY A 85 11.24 22.48 20.59
CA GLY A 85 11.45 22.21 19.16
C GLY A 85 10.78 20.93 18.64
N ALA A 86 9.99 20.25 19.46
CA ALA A 86 9.18 19.11 19.06
C ALA A 86 7.74 19.45 19.44
N ASP A 87 6.86 19.55 18.45
CA ASP A 87 5.42 19.50 18.73
C ASP A 87 5.14 18.12 19.34
N LEU A 88 5.04 18.09 20.67
CA LEU A 88 4.76 16.88 21.46
C LEU A 88 3.27 16.52 21.39
N SER A 89 2.46 17.31 20.69
CA SER A 89 1.02 17.08 20.57
C SER A 89 0.62 16.19 19.40
N ASP A 90 1.53 15.89 18.45
CA ASP A 90 1.23 15.04 17.30
C ASP A 90 1.01 13.58 17.75
N PRO A 91 -0.25 13.08 17.73
CA PRO A 91 -0.57 11.72 18.15
C PRO A 91 -0.02 10.65 17.20
N ASN A 92 0.52 11.03 16.04
CA ASN A 92 1.03 10.13 15.00
C ASN A 92 2.56 10.10 14.93
N ARG A 93 3.27 10.76 15.87
CA ARG A 93 4.74 10.64 15.96
C ARG A 93 5.12 9.16 16.14
N PRO A 94 6.24 8.68 15.54
CA PRO A 94 6.69 7.29 15.66
C PRO A 94 6.70 6.73 17.09
N ASP A 95 7.11 7.53 18.09
CA ASP A 95 7.13 7.10 19.49
C ASP A 95 5.72 6.83 20.04
N LYS A 96 4.74 7.67 19.69
CA LYS A 96 3.35 7.48 20.12
C LYS A 96 2.72 6.26 19.44
N LEU A 97 3.13 5.94 18.22
CA LEU A 97 2.67 4.73 17.52
C LEU A 97 3.24 3.45 18.13
N VAL A 98 4.48 3.48 18.65
CA VAL A 98 5.04 2.35 19.40
C VAL A 98 4.26 2.11 20.70
N GLU A 99 3.84 3.18 21.38
CA GLU A 99 2.95 3.08 22.54
C GLU A 99 1.59 2.51 22.16
N GLN A 100 0.92 3.06 21.14
CA GLN A 100 -0.39 2.59 20.67
C GLN A 100 -0.34 1.12 20.20
N PHE A 101 0.74 0.70 19.54
CA PHE A 101 0.95 -0.70 19.16
C PHE A 101 1.11 -1.60 20.39
N SER A 102 1.75 -1.12 21.45
CA SER A 102 1.84 -1.87 22.72
C SER A 102 0.48 -1.94 23.42
N GLU A 103 -0.23 -0.81 23.49
CA GLU A 103 -1.57 -0.71 24.10
C GLU A 103 -2.60 -1.60 23.40
N LEU A 104 -2.46 -1.81 22.09
CA LEU A 104 -3.34 -2.71 21.33
C LEU A 104 -3.29 -4.15 21.85
N TYR A 105 -2.08 -4.62 22.22
CA TYR A 105 -1.89 -5.94 22.83
C TYR A 105 -2.48 -6.01 24.24
N ASP A 106 -2.22 -4.99 25.06
CA ASP A 106 -2.66 -4.97 26.46
C ASP A 106 -4.19 -4.79 26.60
N ASN A 107 -4.85 -4.18 25.61
CA ASN A 107 -6.29 -3.91 25.61
C ASN A 107 -7.05 -4.82 24.63
N GLN A 108 -7.28 -4.38 23.38
CA GLN A 108 -8.24 -5.01 22.47
C GLN A 108 -7.87 -6.47 22.12
N TRP A 109 -6.57 -6.79 22.04
CA TRP A 109 -6.13 -8.17 21.85
C TRP A 109 -6.52 -9.04 23.04
N THR A 110 -6.28 -8.58 24.27
CA THR A 110 -6.61 -9.30 25.50
C THR A 110 -8.12 -9.52 25.63
N ASP A 111 -8.92 -8.50 25.35
CA ASP A 111 -10.38 -8.59 25.35
C ASP A 111 -10.89 -9.60 24.32
N SER A 112 -10.37 -9.52 23.08
CA SER A 112 -10.75 -10.45 22.00
C SER A 112 -10.31 -11.87 22.33
N PHE A 113 -9.10 -12.07 22.84
CA PHE A 113 -8.58 -13.36 23.27
C PHE A 113 -9.50 -14.01 24.30
N GLN A 114 -9.93 -13.25 25.31
CA GLN A 114 -10.86 -13.75 26.32
C GLN A 114 -12.18 -14.21 25.70
N VAL A 115 -12.77 -13.42 24.79
CA VAL A 115 -14.01 -13.78 24.11
C VAL A 115 -13.83 -15.03 23.25
N LEU A 116 -12.73 -15.16 22.52
CA LEU A 116 -12.43 -16.33 21.68
C LEU A 116 -12.33 -17.62 22.53
N CYS A 117 -11.60 -17.58 23.65
CA CYS A 117 -11.44 -18.74 24.51
C CYS A 117 -12.71 -19.07 25.31
N GLU A 118 -13.31 -18.07 25.98
CA GLU A 118 -14.43 -18.32 26.90
C GLU A 118 -15.77 -18.52 26.21
N ARG A 119 -16.04 -17.74 25.14
CA ARG A 119 -17.34 -17.75 24.48
C ARG A 119 -17.38 -18.67 23.27
N LEU A 120 -16.32 -18.70 22.47
CA LEU A 120 -16.25 -19.57 21.29
C LEU A 120 -15.58 -20.92 21.58
N GLY A 121 -14.98 -21.10 22.77
CA GLY A 121 -14.39 -22.37 23.19
C GLY A 121 -13.13 -22.74 22.41
N LEU A 122 -12.44 -21.76 21.83
CA LEU A 122 -11.18 -21.98 21.11
C LEU A 122 -10.05 -22.31 22.09
N SER A 123 -9.07 -23.08 21.62
CA SER A 123 -7.84 -23.27 22.39
C SER A 123 -7.04 -21.97 22.43
N ASP A 124 -6.24 -21.77 23.48
CA ASP A 124 -5.38 -20.59 23.60
C ASP A 124 -4.49 -20.41 22.37
N GLU A 125 -3.90 -21.50 21.87
CA GLU A 125 -3.04 -21.47 20.69
C GLU A 125 -3.81 -21.07 19.43
N ASP A 126 -4.99 -21.64 19.19
CA ASP A 126 -5.82 -21.29 18.04
C ASP A 126 -6.28 -19.82 18.11
N ALA A 127 -6.71 -19.36 19.28
CA ALA A 127 -7.12 -17.97 19.49
C ALA A 127 -5.95 -17.00 19.23
N ILE A 128 -4.75 -17.32 19.74
CA ILE A 128 -3.52 -16.54 19.50
C ILE A 128 -3.22 -16.50 17.99
N GLN A 129 -3.24 -17.64 17.30
CA GLN A 129 -2.93 -17.70 15.87
C GLN A 129 -3.95 -16.93 15.03
N ILE A 130 -5.23 -16.96 15.39
CA ILE A 130 -6.28 -16.16 14.74
C ILE A 130 -6.00 -14.67 14.92
N LEU A 131 -5.71 -14.20 16.14
CA LEU A 131 -5.45 -12.80 16.43
C LEU A 131 -4.17 -12.28 15.74
N LEU A 132 -3.12 -13.10 15.70
CA LEU A 132 -1.90 -12.81 14.95
C LEU A 132 -2.18 -12.71 13.45
N LYS A 133 -2.96 -13.66 12.90
CA LYS A 133 -3.34 -13.67 11.48
C LYS A 133 -4.13 -12.42 11.11
N ILE A 134 -5.05 -11.97 11.98
CA ILE A 134 -5.78 -10.70 11.79
C ILE A 134 -4.81 -9.53 11.70
N MET A 135 -3.91 -9.37 12.68
CA MET A 135 -2.92 -8.27 12.70
C MET A 135 -2.07 -8.25 11.43
N MET A 136 -1.47 -9.38 11.05
CA MET A 136 -0.61 -9.46 9.87
C MET A 136 -1.39 -9.21 8.57
N THR A 137 -2.62 -9.73 8.47
CA THR A 137 -3.48 -9.48 7.30
C THR A 137 -3.83 -8.00 7.18
N VAL A 138 -4.19 -7.35 8.29
CA VAL A 138 -4.50 -5.91 8.31
C VAL A 138 -3.28 -5.09 7.92
N TYR A 139 -2.11 -5.40 8.50
CA TYR A 139 -0.86 -4.72 8.18
C TYR A 139 -0.52 -4.81 6.69
N ASP A 140 -0.57 -6.01 6.11
CA ASP A 140 -0.27 -6.22 4.69
C ASP A 140 -1.24 -5.47 3.78
N LEU A 141 -2.55 -5.45 4.13
CA LEU A 141 -3.55 -4.70 3.39
C LEU A 141 -3.32 -3.19 3.48
N CYS A 142 -2.99 -2.67 4.67
CA CYS A 142 -2.63 -1.26 4.87
C CYS A 142 -1.38 -0.89 4.05
N ARG A 143 -0.34 -1.73 4.08
CA ARG A 143 0.90 -1.53 3.32
C ARG A 143 0.61 -1.49 1.81
N GLN A 144 -0.11 -2.49 1.29
CA GLN A 144 -0.49 -2.55 -0.12
C GLN A 144 -1.29 -1.31 -0.55
N GLN A 145 -2.20 -0.85 0.31
CA GLN A 145 -3.01 0.32 0.02
C GLN A 145 -2.17 1.60 -0.05
N VAL A 146 -1.26 1.82 0.89
CA VAL A 146 -0.35 2.98 0.88
C VAL A 146 0.59 2.92 -0.33
N GLU A 147 1.12 1.75 -0.66
CA GLU A 147 1.96 1.56 -1.85
C GLU A 147 1.18 1.84 -3.15
N CYS A 148 -0.09 1.41 -3.24
CA CYS A 148 -0.97 1.68 -4.37
C CYS A 148 -1.30 3.19 -4.47
N GLN A 149 -1.55 3.85 -3.33
CA GLN A 149 -1.80 5.30 -3.27
C GLN A 149 -0.59 6.10 -3.75
N ASN A 150 0.62 5.73 -3.32
CA ASN A 150 1.85 6.39 -3.73
C ASN A 150 2.10 6.32 -5.24
N LYS A 151 1.64 5.24 -5.90
CA LYS A 151 1.73 5.09 -7.36
C LYS A 151 0.66 5.86 -8.14
N LYS A 152 -0.46 6.23 -7.51
CA LYS A 152 -1.67 6.72 -8.20
C LYS A 152 -2.05 8.18 -7.93
N LEU A 153 -1.29 8.95 -7.16
CA LEU A 153 -1.59 10.36 -6.83
C LEU A 153 -3.03 10.61 -6.31
N CYS A 154 -3.69 9.58 -5.75
CA CYS A 154 -5.09 9.64 -5.31
C CYS A 154 -5.16 9.44 -3.79
N ARG A 155 -4.78 10.49 -3.05
CA ARG A 155 -4.66 10.46 -1.57
C ARG A 155 -6.00 10.45 -0.82
N ALA A 156 -7.05 11.09 -1.34
CA ALA A 156 -8.27 11.34 -0.57
C ALA A 156 -9.38 10.28 -0.75
N LEU A 157 -9.57 9.76 -1.97
CA LEU A 157 -10.73 8.90 -2.29
C LEU A 157 -10.54 7.41 -1.94
N SER A 158 -9.29 6.97 -1.77
CA SER A 158 -8.96 5.56 -1.56
C SER A 158 -8.87 5.14 -0.09
N ALA A 159 -8.76 6.08 0.85
CA ALA A 159 -8.78 5.77 2.27
C ALA A 159 -10.15 5.22 2.73
N PHE A 160 -11.25 5.85 2.27
CA PHE A 160 -12.61 5.42 2.61
C PHE A 160 -13.01 4.08 1.96
N THR A 161 -12.64 3.86 0.70
CA THR A 161 -12.97 2.60 -0.02
C THR A 161 -12.09 1.41 0.37
N GLY A 162 -10.96 1.65 1.04
CA GLY A 162 -10.04 0.60 1.49
C GLY A 162 -10.50 -0.09 2.77
N ILE A 163 -11.02 0.68 3.74
CA ILE A 163 -11.36 0.16 5.08
C ILE A 163 -12.53 -0.83 5.04
N GLU A 164 -13.59 -0.54 4.28
CA GLU A 164 -14.73 -1.46 4.13
C GLU A 164 -14.31 -2.78 3.48
N LYS A 165 -13.43 -2.73 2.47
CA LYS A 165 -12.89 -3.94 1.81
C LYS A 165 -12.05 -4.80 2.75
N ILE A 166 -11.33 -4.19 3.68
CA ILE A 166 -10.56 -4.92 4.69
C ILE A 166 -11.51 -5.68 5.61
N GLY A 167 -12.61 -5.04 6.05
CA GLY A 167 -13.64 -5.67 6.87
C GLY A 167 -14.25 -6.90 6.20
N ASP A 168 -14.72 -6.76 4.96
CA ASP A 168 -15.30 -7.88 4.19
C ASP A 168 -14.31 -9.03 4.00
N SER A 169 -13.05 -8.69 3.68
CA SER A 169 -11.97 -9.68 3.50
C SER A 169 -11.72 -10.46 4.78
N LEU A 170 -11.66 -9.78 5.93
CA LEU A 170 -11.45 -10.41 7.23
C LEU A 170 -12.64 -11.28 7.62
N GLN A 171 -13.87 -10.79 7.49
CA GLN A 171 -15.06 -11.59 7.84
C GLN A 171 -15.11 -12.89 7.03
N SER A 172 -14.75 -12.85 5.75
CA SER A 172 -14.65 -14.06 4.92
C SER A 172 -13.52 -15.01 5.36
N LEU A 173 -12.44 -14.47 5.91
CA LEU A 173 -11.23 -15.20 6.30
C LEU A 173 -11.35 -15.90 7.65
N VAL A 174 -11.98 -15.25 8.63
CA VAL A 174 -12.08 -15.74 10.02
C VAL A 174 -13.47 -16.26 10.38
N GLY A 175 -14.49 -15.97 9.56
CA GLY A 175 -15.87 -16.31 9.84
C GLY A 175 -16.58 -15.28 10.72
N SER A 176 -17.92 -15.23 10.63
CA SER A 176 -18.72 -14.19 11.27
C SER A 176 -18.59 -14.13 12.79
N ASP A 177 -18.59 -15.28 13.48
CA ASP A 177 -18.54 -15.31 14.94
C ASP A 177 -17.20 -14.77 15.48
N VAL A 178 -16.09 -15.15 14.82
CA VAL A 178 -14.75 -14.65 15.15
C VAL A 178 -14.63 -13.16 14.80
N TYR A 179 -15.17 -12.75 13.65
CA TYR A 179 -15.17 -11.34 13.24
C TYR A 179 -15.89 -10.45 14.26
N ILE A 180 -17.06 -10.87 14.75
CA ILE A 180 -17.81 -10.16 15.78
C ILE A 180 -17.03 -10.15 17.10
N ALA A 181 -16.44 -11.28 17.49
CA ALA A 181 -15.64 -11.37 18.71
C ALA A 181 -14.39 -10.47 18.68
N CYS A 182 -13.84 -10.17 17.50
CA CYS A 182 -12.62 -9.39 17.32
C CYS A 182 -12.86 -7.99 16.75
N GLN A 183 -14.10 -7.50 16.70
CA GLN A 183 -14.43 -6.30 15.93
C GLN A 183 -13.65 -5.05 16.40
N ASP A 184 -13.56 -4.84 17.71
CA ASP A 184 -12.83 -3.69 18.27
C ASP A 184 -11.32 -3.83 18.05
N TYR A 185 -10.79 -5.05 18.17
CA TYR A 185 -9.39 -5.36 17.85
C TYR A 185 -9.08 -5.13 16.37
N ILE A 186 -9.97 -5.54 15.45
CA ILE A 186 -9.82 -5.33 14.01
C ILE A 186 -9.80 -3.83 13.70
N ALA A 187 -10.75 -3.07 14.25
CA ALA A 187 -10.84 -1.63 14.02
C ALA A 187 -9.54 -0.91 14.45
N GLU A 188 -9.01 -1.29 15.62
CA GLU A 188 -7.79 -0.69 16.14
C GLU A 188 -6.54 -1.14 15.39
N CYS A 189 -6.48 -2.41 14.96
CA CYS A 189 -5.43 -2.90 14.05
C CYS A 189 -5.39 -2.07 12.77
N ILE A 190 -6.55 -1.78 12.16
CA ILE A 190 -6.63 -0.99 10.93
C ILE A 190 -6.09 0.41 11.19
N ARG A 191 -6.50 1.05 12.28
CA ARG A 191 -6.06 2.40 12.65
C ARG A 191 -4.54 2.46 12.84
N VAL A 192 -3.99 1.58 13.66
CA VAL A 192 -2.55 1.57 13.99
C VAL A 192 -1.71 1.19 12.78
N CYS A 193 -2.08 0.13 12.04
CA CYS A 193 -1.35 -0.31 10.85
C CYS A 193 -1.39 0.76 9.74
N TRP A 194 -2.52 1.42 9.54
CA TRP A 194 -2.62 2.53 8.59
C TRP A 194 -1.61 3.63 8.90
N LEU A 195 -1.58 4.10 10.15
CA LEU A 195 -0.67 5.15 10.61
C LEU A 195 0.80 4.73 10.49
N MET A 196 1.11 3.48 10.84
CA MET A 196 2.44 2.90 10.68
C MET A 196 2.88 2.87 9.21
N CYS A 197 1.99 2.56 8.28
CA CYS A 197 2.29 2.45 6.86
C CYS A 197 2.43 3.80 6.15
N ILE A 198 1.67 4.83 6.54
CA ILE A 198 1.75 6.16 5.93
C ILE A 198 2.98 6.97 6.39
N ASN A 199 3.62 6.56 7.50
CA ASN A 199 4.83 7.21 7.97
C ASN A 199 5.97 7.12 6.94
N LEU A 200 6.87 8.09 7.00
CA LEU A 200 8.08 8.14 6.17
C LEU A 200 9.30 8.21 7.09
N PRO A 201 10.05 7.11 7.28
CA PRO A 201 9.87 5.80 6.65
C PRO A 201 8.68 5.00 7.23
N SER A 202 8.12 4.11 6.40
CA SER A 202 7.02 3.22 6.79
C SER A 202 7.54 2.20 7.80
N MET A 203 6.82 2.04 8.91
CA MET A 203 7.21 1.12 9.97
C MET A 203 6.96 -0.33 9.55
N TYR A 204 7.74 -1.24 10.10
CA TYR A 204 7.72 -2.64 9.72
C TYR A 204 7.42 -3.55 10.91
N ILE A 205 6.53 -4.52 10.74
CA ILE A 205 6.30 -5.58 11.72
C ILE A 205 6.71 -6.93 11.15
N SER A 206 7.26 -7.79 12.01
CA SER A 206 7.61 -9.16 11.65
C SER A 206 7.07 -10.16 12.67
N ALA A 207 6.45 -11.21 12.14
CA ALA A 207 6.00 -12.39 12.86
C ALA A 207 6.75 -13.64 12.37
N GLU A 208 8.00 -13.48 11.93
CA GLU A 208 8.81 -14.60 11.47
C GLU A 208 9.08 -15.59 12.60
N THR A 209 8.93 -16.87 12.29
CA THR A 209 9.29 -17.96 13.18
C THR A 209 10.70 -18.43 12.86
N GLU A 210 11.56 -18.45 13.87
CA GLU A 210 12.91 -18.99 13.77
C GLU A 210 12.99 -20.35 14.50
N GLU A 211 13.90 -21.24 14.08
CA GLU A 211 14.10 -22.50 14.81
C GLU A 211 14.65 -22.25 16.24
N VAL A 212 15.43 -21.19 16.41
CA VAL A 212 16.06 -20.80 17.68
C VAL A 212 15.31 -19.60 18.26
N PHE A 213 15.02 -19.65 19.55
CA PHE A 213 14.39 -18.53 20.23
C PHE A 213 15.36 -17.35 20.32
N ASN A 214 15.03 -16.23 19.68
CA ASN A 214 15.84 -15.03 19.67
C ASN A 214 15.39 -14.05 20.77
N PRO A 215 16.09 -13.96 21.91
CA PRO A 215 15.69 -13.10 23.03
C PRO A 215 15.87 -11.60 22.73
N ASP A 216 16.60 -11.24 21.67
CA ASP A 216 16.71 -9.85 21.24
C ASP A 216 15.44 -9.40 20.52
N LEU A 217 14.79 -10.29 19.78
CA LEU A 217 13.56 -9.99 19.03
C LEU A 217 12.29 -10.24 19.84
N TYR A 218 12.28 -11.27 20.70
CA TYR A 218 11.06 -11.72 21.38
C TYR A 218 11.22 -11.84 22.89
N THR A 219 10.15 -11.52 23.60
CA THR A 219 9.95 -11.87 25.01
C THR A 219 9.13 -13.17 25.08
N SER A 220 9.44 -14.05 26.03
CA SER A 220 8.68 -15.29 26.22
C SER A 220 7.24 -14.99 26.66
N TYR A 221 6.27 -15.69 26.07
CA TYR A 221 4.86 -15.60 26.44
C TYR A 221 4.59 -16.29 27.78
N THR A 222 4.43 -17.63 27.79
CA THR A 222 4.21 -18.40 29.04
C THR A 222 5.36 -19.33 29.39
N LYS A 223 6.03 -19.91 28.39
CA LYS A 223 7.17 -20.81 28.60
C LYS A 223 8.39 -20.25 27.90
N SER A 224 9.52 -20.34 28.60
CA SER A 224 10.84 -20.12 28.02
C SER A 224 11.37 -21.44 27.44
N GLY A 225 12.19 -21.33 26.42
CA GLY A 225 12.83 -22.46 25.75
C GLY A 225 13.85 -21.98 24.74
N THR A 226 14.70 -22.89 24.25
CA THR A 226 15.74 -22.56 23.27
C THR A 226 15.21 -22.49 21.84
N LYS A 227 14.01 -23.02 21.59
CA LYS A 227 13.35 -23.02 20.28
C LYS A 227 12.08 -22.18 20.32
N MET A 228 11.70 -21.65 19.16
CA MET A 228 10.45 -20.93 19.00
C MET A 228 9.33 -21.91 18.60
N SER A 229 8.19 -21.84 19.27
CA SER A 229 7.00 -22.62 18.91
C SER A 229 6.11 -21.80 17.97
N TYR A 230 5.65 -20.66 18.45
CA TYR A 230 4.82 -19.74 17.67
C TYR A 230 4.99 -18.30 18.16
N VAL A 231 4.73 -17.35 17.27
CA VAL A 231 4.62 -15.93 17.61
C VAL A 231 3.24 -15.67 18.21
N VAL A 232 3.18 -14.82 19.22
CA VAL A 232 1.95 -14.32 19.85
C VAL A 232 1.68 -12.88 19.41
N TRP A 233 2.73 -12.06 19.40
CA TRP A 233 2.68 -10.65 19.02
C TRP A 233 3.90 -10.28 18.17
N PRO A 234 3.73 -9.58 17.04
CA PRO A 234 4.86 -9.29 16.15
C PRO A 234 5.85 -8.30 16.75
N ALA A 235 7.11 -8.40 16.32
CA ALA A 235 8.14 -7.42 16.64
C ALA A 235 7.98 -6.19 15.73
N LEU A 236 8.24 -4.99 16.27
CA LEU A 236 8.10 -3.72 15.57
C LEU A 236 9.46 -3.09 15.28
N PHE A 237 9.65 -2.60 14.06
CA PHE A 237 10.87 -2.00 13.54
C PHE A 237 10.57 -0.63 12.94
N GLN A 238 11.58 0.23 12.93
CA GLN A 238 11.47 1.59 12.37
C GLN A 238 11.15 1.58 10.87
N CYS A 239 11.72 0.61 10.15
CA CYS A 239 11.45 0.31 8.76
C CYS A 239 11.95 -1.10 8.45
N GLU A 240 11.67 -1.59 7.24
CA GLU A 240 12.17 -2.91 6.80
C GLU A 240 13.71 -2.92 6.84
N ASN A 241 14.28 -3.92 7.52
CA ASN A 241 15.72 -4.02 7.85
C ASN A 241 16.28 -2.88 8.74
N GLY A 242 15.42 -2.08 9.34
CA GLY A 242 15.77 -1.01 10.28
C GLY A 242 15.96 -1.49 11.72
N PRO A 243 16.30 -0.59 12.65
CA PRO A 243 16.40 -0.94 14.07
C PRO A 243 15.04 -1.36 14.64
N LYS A 244 15.07 -2.37 15.51
CA LYS A 244 13.92 -2.80 16.31
C LYS A 244 13.51 -1.69 17.28
N LEU A 245 12.24 -1.34 17.27
CA LEU A 245 11.62 -0.39 18.20
C LEU A 245 10.97 -1.09 19.39
N LYS A 246 10.30 -2.24 19.16
CA LYS A 246 9.65 -3.03 20.21
C LYS A 246 9.87 -4.52 19.97
N LYS A 247 10.15 -5.26 21.05
CA LYS A 247 10.17 -6.73 21.00
C LYS A 247 8.77 -7.28 20.77
N GLY A 248 8.69 -8.35 19.99
CA GLY A 248 7.48 -9.16 19.91
C GLY A 248 7.32 -10.05 21.14
N ILE A 249 6.26 -10.85 21.13
CA ILE A 249 5.99 -11.87 22.16
C ILE A 249 5.89 -13.20 21.45
N ALA A 250 6.55 -14.23 21.98
CA ALA A 250 6.56 -15.55 21.38
C ALA A 250 6.60 -16.67 22.42
N GLN A 251 6.05 -17.82 22.06
CA GLN A 251 6.05 -19.00 22.89
C GLN A 251 7.34 -19.80 22.68
N GLY A 252 8.13 -19.98 23.74
CA GLY A 252 9.30 -20.84 23.73
C GLY A 252 8.92 -22.32 23.92
N THR A 253 9.78 -23.20 23.39
CA THR A 253 9.75 -24.65 23.62
C THR A 253 11.18 -25.19 23.74
N ASN A 254 11.32 -26.36 24.38
CA ASN A 254 12.61 -27.04 24.54
C ASN A 254 12.88 -28.00 23.38
#